data_AF-A0A2P5W7R6-F1
#
_entry.id   AF-A0A2P5W7R6-F1
#
_cell.length_a   1.000
_cell.length_b   1.000
_cell.length_c   1.000
_cell.angle_alpha   90.00
_cell.angle_beta   90.00
_cell.angle_gamma   90.00
#
_symmetry.space_group_name_H-M   'P 1'
#
loop_
_entity.id
_entity.type
_entity.pdbx_description
1 polymer ?
#
loop_
_entity_poly.entity_id
_entity_poly.type
_entity_poly.pdbx_seq_one_letter_code
_entity_poly.pdbx_strand_id
1 'polypeptide(L)'
;MAEEVVLLDFWLSMFGMRSRIALAEKGIKYEYEEEDLWNKSALLLQTNPVHKKIPVLIHNGKPICESLIQVQYINEDFGLVPIKVATWGPFVLLNMDNEILQKDNIDTGNVASEWLGSSSELFSLNGVDTTLTYVCRCEYIIECNWKVFCDNYLDGGYHVPFAHKGLASGLSLDSYTCFYFYVSFRLYKVNDSSKCMHVWDADINRGLKDDKAFIERSLADSEKVHMEDIRLCEGVQKGIESPAYSTGSIHWNCPG
;
A
#
# COMPACT_ATOMS: atom_id res chain seq x y z
N MET A 1 -15.66 -22.93 -4.84
CA MET A 1 -15.20 -24.33 -5.04
C MET A 1 -13.71 -24.33 -4.75
N ALA A 2 -13.18 -25.37 -4.12
CA ALA A 2 -11.73 -25.46 -3.88
C ALA A 2 -11.00 -25.55 -5.23
N GLU A 3 -9.84 -24.90 -5.37
CA GLU A 3 -8.99 -25.06 -6.54
C GLU A 3 -8.50 -26.50 -6.62
N GLU A 4 -8.79 -27.16 -7.73
CA GLU A 4 -8.42 -28.56 -7.96
C GLU A 4 -7.14 -28.59 -8.80
N VAL A 5 -6.06 -29.09 -8.20
CA VAL A 5 -4.76 -29.26 -8.87
C VAL A 5 -4.40 -30.75 -8.81
N VAL A 6 -4.28 -31.38 -9.98
CA VAL A 6 -3.91 -32.79 -10.13
C VAL A 6 -2.63 -32.88 -10.96
N LEU A 7 -1.67 -33.70 -10.54
CA LEU A 7 -0.45 -33.99 -11.29
C LEU A 7 -0.42 -35.46 -11.68
N LEU A 8 -0.59 -35.73 -12.96
CA LEU A 8 -0.36 -37.05 -13.56
C LEU A 8 1.13 -37.19 -13.88
N ASP A 9 1.82 -38.11 -13.20
CA ASP A 9 3.24 -38.36 -13.43
C ASP A 9 3.67 -39.77 -12.98
N PHE A 10 4.89 -40.14 -13.33
CA PHE A 10 5.56 -41.34 -12.87
C PHE A 10 6.66 -40.95 -11.88
N TRP A 11 6.79 -41.62 -10.74
CA TRP A 11 7.66 -41.13 -9.65
C TRP A 11 9.14 -40.91 -10.05
N LEU A 12 9.67 -41.72 -10.98
CA LEU A 12 11.05 -41.59 -11.52
C LEU A 12 11.19 -40.57 -12.66
N SER A 13 10.11 -39.94 -13.10
CA SER A 13 10.11 -38.95 -14.17
C SER A 13 10.90 -37.70 -13.78
N MET A 14 12.02 -37.46 -14.46
CA MET A 14 12.78 -36.22 -14.28
C MET A 14 11.99 -34.98 -14.73
N PHE A 15 11.03 -35.15 -15.65
CA PHE A 15 10.20 -34.06 -16.13
C PHE A 15 9.13 -33.67 -15.11
N GLY A 16 8.43 -34.64 -14.53
CA GLY A 16 7.45 -34.34 -13.49
C GLY A 16 8.07 -34.00 -12.15
N MET A 17 9.33 -34.39 -11.90
CA MET A 17 10.10 -33.84 -10.78
C MET A 17 10.16 -32.30 -10.81
N ARG A 18 10.28 -31.68 -11.99
CA ARG A 18 10.26 -30.20 -12.11
C ARG A 18 8.95 -29.62 -11.61
N SER A 19 7.84 -30.22 -12.00
CA SER A 19 6.50 -29.80 -11.61
C SER A 19 6.27 -30.00 -10.12
N ARG A 20 6.69 -31.14 -9.56
CA ARG A 20 6.62 -31.41 -8.11
C ARG A 20 7.43 -30.39 -7.30
N ILE A 21 8.65 -30.08 -7.72
CA ILE A 21 9.48 -29.06 -7.06
C ILE A 21 8.78 -27.70 -7.15
N ALA A 22 8.30 -27.29 -8.32
CA ALA A 22 7.60 -26.00 -8.47
C ALA A 22 6.34 -25.90 -7.60
N LEU A 23 5.53 -26.96 -7.52
CA LEU A 23 4.36 -27.02 -6.64
C LEU A 23 4.75 -26.96 -5.16
N ALA A 24 5.80 -27.68 -4.77
CA ALA A 24 6.31 -27.70 -3.39
C ALA A 24 6.88 -26.33 -2.97
N GLU A 25 7.66 -25.68 -3.83
CA GLU A 25 8.22 -24.33 -3.60
C GLU A 25 7.11 -23.28 -3.41
N LYS A 26 5.99 -23.43 -4.12
CA LYS A 26 4.81 -22.54 -3.97
C LYS A 26 3.87 -22.96 -2.83
N GLY A 27 4.12 -24.10 -2.17
CA GLY A 27 3.23 -24.63 -1.12
C GLY A 27 1.84 -25.03 -1.63
N ILE A 28 1.71 -25.31 -2.93
CA ILE A 28 0.42 -25.66 -3.55
C ILE A 28 0.09 -27.10 -3.19
N LYS A 29 -1.10 -27.32 -2.63
CA LYS A 29 -1.62 -28.67 -2.43
C LYS A 29 -2.12 -29.20 -3.77
N TYR A 30 -1.70 -30.40 -4.11
CA TYR A 30 -2.12 -31.08 -5.33
C TYR A 30 -2.35 -32.56 -5.04
N GLU A 31 -3.23 -33.17 -5.83
CA GLU A 31 -3.38 -34.61 -5.88
C GLU A 31 -2.37 -35.19 -6.86
N TYR A 32 -1.64 -36.21 -6.44
CA TYR A 32 -0.66 -36.89 -7.26
C TYR A 32 -1.27 -38.22 -7.73
N GLU A 33 -1.38 -38.38 -9.04
CA GLU A 33 -1.84 -39.61 -9.66
C GLU A 33 -0.67 -40.28 -10.38
N GLU A 34 -0.33 -41.49 -9.91
CA GLU A 34 0.75 -42.30 -10.47
C GLU A 34 0.33 -42.92 -11.81
N GLU A 35 1.08 -42.64 -12.86
CA GLU A 35 0.82 -43.14 -14.22
C GLU A 35 1.71 -44.34 -14.56
N ASP A 36 1.09 -45.37 -15.15
CA ASP A 36 1.79 -46.52 -15.74
C ASP A 36 2.23 -46.19 -17.18
N LEU A 37 3.53 -46.33 -17.45
CA LEU A 37 4.12 -46.01 -18.75
C LEU A 37 3.70 -46.97 -19.87
N TRP A 38 3.30 -48.19 -19.54
CA TRP A 38 2.83 -49.22 -20.46
C TRP A 38 1.30 -49.23 -20.57
N ASN A 39 0.60 -49.06 -19.45
CA ASN A 39 -0.87 -49.07 -19.38
C ASN A 39 -1.43 -47.70 -18.95
N LYS A 40 -1.43 -46.75 -19.89
CA LYS A 40 -1.82 -45.35 -19.66
C LYS A 40 -3.27 -45.21 -19.21
N SER A 41 -3.50 -44.35 -18.22
CA SER A 41 -4.85 -44.09 -17.70
C SER A 41 -5.76 -43.45 -18.75
N ALA A 42 -7.08 -43.61 -18.57
CA ALA A 42 -8.07 -42.92 -19.40
C ALA A 42 -7.98 -41.40 -19.24
N LEU A 43 -7.64 -40.92 -18.03
CA LEU A 43 -7.49 -39.50 -17.73
C LEU A 43 -6.29 -38.90 -18.49
N LEU A 44 -5.15 -39.58 -18.54
CA LEU A 44 -3.99 -39.16 -19.34
C LEU A 44 -4.32 -39.10 -20.84
N LEU A 45 -5.04 -40.09 -21.34
CA LEU A 45 -5.45 -40.13 -22.76
C LEU A 45 -6.48 -39.05 -23.09
N GLN A 46 -7.32 -38.65 -22.15
CA GLN A 46 -8.28 -37.56 -22.30
C GLN A 46 -7.60 -36.19 -22.24
N THR A 47 -6.66 -36.00 -21.31
CA THR A 47 -6.02 -34.71 -21.03
C THR A 47 -4.84 -34.40 -21.95
N ASN A 48 -4.15 -35.42 -22.47
CA ASN A 48 -3.09 -35.30 -23.47
C ASN A 48 -3.31 -36.28 -24.65
N PRO A 49 -4.37 -36.09 -25.47
CA PRO A 49 -4.75 -37.04 -26.52
C PRO A 49 -3.73 -37.13 -27.66
N VAL A 50 -2.95 -36.07 -27.89
CA VAL A 50 -1.97 -35.98 -28.98
C VAL A 50 -0.67 -36.68 -28.61
N HIS A 51 -0.03 -36.27 -27.50
CA HIS A 51 1.30 -36.80 -27.15
C HIS A 51 1.21 -38.01 -26.22
N LYS A 52 0.16 -38.08 -25.38
CA LYS A 52 -0.05 -39.18 -24.42
C LYS A 52 1.18 -39.36 -23.51
N LYS A 53 1.81 -38.25 -23.13
CA LYS A 53 3.04 -38.20 -22.33
C LYS A 53 2.77 -37.53 -20.99
N ILE A 54 3.55 -37.94 -20.00
CA ILE A 54 3.66 -37.32 -18.68
C ILE A 54 4.87 -36.37 -18.62
N PRO A 55 4.90 -35.42 -17.67
CA PRO A 55 3.84 -35.07 -16.72
C PRO A 55 2.69 -34.32 -17.39
N VAL A 56 1.49 -34.39 -16.79
CA VAL A 56 0.36 -33.49 -17.11
C VAL A 56 -0.14 -32.89 -15.80
N LEU A 57 -0.07 -31.56 -15.70
CA LEU A 57 -0.69 -30.82 -14.60
C LEU A 57 -2.11 -30.45 -15.04
N ILE A 58 -3.09 -30.67 -14.19
CA ILE A 58 -4.48 -30.32 -14.44
C ILE A 58 -4.86 -29.29 -13.38
N HIS A 59 -5.29 -28.11 -13.80
CA HIS A 59 -5.78 -27.07 -12.90
C HIS A 59 -7.23 -26.72 -13.30
N ASN A 60 -8.19 -27.00 -12.41
CA ASN A 60 -9.63 -26.79 -12.63
C ASN A 60 -10.12 -27.36 -13.99
N GLY A 61 -9.69 -28.60 -14.29
CA GLY A 61 -10.03 -29.30 -15.54
C GLY A 61 -9.25 -28.87 -16.78
N LYS A 62 -8.39 -27.84 -16.69
CA LYS A 62 -7.51 -27.42 -17.80
C LYS A 62 -6.19 -28.20 -17.75
N PRO A 63 -5.85 -28.98 -18.79
CA PRO A 63 -4.57 -29.69 -18.84
C PRO A 63 -3.44 -28.76 -19.33
N ILE A 64 -2.33 -28.77 -18.61
CA ILE A 64 -1.06 -28.12 -18.95
C ILE A 64 -0.05 -29.23 -19.20
N CYS A 65 0.27 -29.45 -20.48
CA CYS A 65 1.27 -30.42 -20.91
C CYS A 65 2.67 -29.79 -20.94
N GLU A 66 3.70 -30.63 -20.90
CA GLU A 66 5.13 -30.25 -20.88
C GLU A 66 5.60 -29.59 -19.56
N SER A 67 6.61 -30.21 -18.94
CA SER A 67 7.12 -29.77 -17.63
C SER A 67 7.58 -28.31 -17.57
N LEU A 68 8.16 -27.77 -18.65
CA LEU A 68 8.60 -26.36 -18.66
C LEU A 68 7.43 -25.38 -18.69
N ILE A 69 6.38 -25.70 -19.43
CA ILE A 69 5.15 -24.91 -19.48
C ILE A 69 4.45 -24.99 -18.12
N GLN A 70 4.43 -26.16 -17.48
CA GLN A 70 3.90 -26.33 -16.13
C GLN A 70 4.63 -25.45 -15.11
N VAL A 71 5.96 -25.40 -15.13
CA VAL A 71 6.74 -24.54 -14.23
C VAL A 71 6.43 -23.07 -14.46
N GLN A 72 6.35 -22.63 -15.73
CA GLN A 72 5.99 -21.25 -16.06
C GLN A 72 4.57 -20.93 -15.58
N TYR A 73 3.63 -21.81 -15.86
CA TYR A 73 2.23 -21.70 -15.44
C TYR A 73 2.09 -21.61 -13.93
N ILE A 74 2.75 -22.49 -13.18
CA ILE A 74 2.76 -22.47 -11.71
C ILE A 74 3.30 -21.14 -11.20
N ASN A 75 4.34 -20.59 -11.84
CA ASN A 75 4.91 -19.33 -11.41
C ASN A 75 4.02 -18.11 -11.72
N GLU A 76 3.29 -18.13 -12.82
CA GLU A 76 2.42 -17.03 -13.27
C GLU A 76 1.07 -17.05 -12.55
N ASP A 77 0.37 -18.19 -12.52
CA ASP A 77 -0.99 -18.29 -11.99
C ASP A 77 -1.04 -18.44 -10.46
N PHE A 78 0.05 -18.93 -9.83
CA PHE A 78 0.21 -18.98 -8.37
C PHE A 78 1.30 -18.03 -7.87
N GLY A 79 1.67 -17.04 -8.67
CA GLY A 79 2.54 -15.95 -8.26
C GLY A 79 1.85 -15.01 -7.27
N LEU A 80 2.65 -14.23 -6.54
CA LEU A 80 2.09 -13.07 -5.84
C LEU A 80 1.53 -12.09 -6.88
N VAL A 81 0.38 -11.50 -6.57
CA VAL A 81 -0.19 -10.44 -7.41
C VAL A 81 0.80 -9.27 -7.45
N PRO A 82 1.31 -8.88 -8.62
CA PRO A 82 2.26 -7.77 -8.71
C PRO A 82 1.55 -6.46 -8.37
N ILE A 83 2.23 -5.61 -7.61
CA ILE A 83 1.80 -4.24 -7.30
C ILE A 83 2.73 -3.28 -8.03
N LYS A 84 2.18 -2.27 -8.71
CA LYS A 84 2.99 -1.23 -9.35
C LYS A 84 3.72 -0.44 -8.27
N VAL A 85 5.05 -0.37 -8.38
CA VAL A 85 5.91 0.34 -7.43
C VAL A 85 6.78 1.34 -8.16
N ALA A 86 6.95 2.52 -7.55
CA ALA A 86 7.85 3.55 -8.05
C ALA A 86 8.55 4.27 -6.89
N THR A 87 9.66 4.94 -7.20
CA THR A 87 10.38 5.79 -6.25
C THR A 87 10.28 7.25 -6.69
N TRP A 88 9.97 8.14 -5.76
CA TRP A 88 10.00 9.58 -5.99
C TRP A 88 10.57 10.30 -4.77
N GLY A 89 11.70 11.01 -4.94
CA GLY A 89 12.43 11.61 -3.83
C GLY A 89 12.79 10.56 -2.76
N PRO A 90 12.51 10.80 -1.47
CA PRO A 90 12.72 9.83 -0.40
C PRO A 90 11.62 8.76 -0.30
N PHE A 91 10.56 8.82 -1.10
CA PHE A 91 9.38 7.98 -0.94
C PHE A 91 9.34 6.79 -1.91
N VAL A 92 8.75 5.69 -1.41
CA VAL A 92 8.30 4.55 -2.22
C VAL A 92 6.80 4.64 -2.37
N LEU A 93 6.32 4.71 -3.61
CA LEU A 93 4.92 4.81 -3.97
C LEU A 93 4.42 3.47 -4.49
N LEU A 94 3.23 3.07 -4.05
CA LEU A 94 2.52 1.89 -4.53
C LEU A 94 1.25 2.33 -5.24
N ASN A 95 0.99 1.76 -6.41
CA ASN A 95 -0.25 1.94 -7.14
C ASN A 95 -0.99 0.60 -7.20
N MET A 96 -2.21 0.58 -6.64
CA MET A 96 -3.05 -0.60 -6.48
C MET A 96 -4.07 -0.77 -7.62
N ASP A 97 -4.06 0.10 -8.63
CA ASP A 97 -4.98 0.02 -9.76
C ASP A 97 -4.66 -1.18 -10.64
N ASN A 98 -5.61 -2.11 -10.67
CA ASN A 98 -5.57 -3.38 -11.41
C ASN A 98 -5.92 -3.23 -12.90
N GLU A 99 -5.84 -2.02 -13.48
CA GLU A 99 -6.02 -1.87 -14.92
C GLU A 99 -5.01 -2.78 -15.63
N ILE A 100 -5.56 -3.72 -16.42
CA ILE A 100 -4.87 -4.85 -17.04
C ILE A 100 -3.56 -4.34 -17.64
N LEU A 101 -2.46 -4.88 -17.15
CA LEU A 101 -1.12 -4.65 -17.68
C LEU A 101 -1.12 -5.07 -19.16
N GLN A 102 -1.37 -4.14 -20.07
CA GLN A 102 -0.68 -4.21 -21.35
C GLN A 102 0.79 -4.02 -21.00
N LYS A 103 1.59 -5.07 -21.23
CA LYS A 103 3.03 -5.12 -20.94
C LYS A 103 3.87 -4.07 -21.69
N ASP A 104 3.23 -3.15 -22.41
CA ASP A 104 3.88 -2.15 -23.21
C ASP A 104 3.89 -0.81 -22.46
N ASN A 105 5.09 -0.45 -22.00
CA ASN A 105 5.48 0.87 -21.51
C ASN A 105 4.87 1.33 -20.18
N ILE A 106 5.33 0.74 -19.06
CA ILE A 106 5.53 1.56 -17.86
C ILE A 106 6.76 2.42 -18.17
N ASP A 107 6.54 3.60 -18.73
CA ASP A 107 7.55 4.64 -18.78
C ASP A 107 7.84 5.07 -17.35
N THR A 108 8.82 4.42 -16.72
CA THR A 108 9.38 4.81 -15.42
C THR A 108 9.89 6.26 -15.39
N GLY A 109 9.87 6.96 -16.54
CA GLY A 109 10.37 8.32 -16.72
C GLY A 109 9.60 9.45 -16.05
N ASN A 110 8.30 9.33 -15.69
CA ASN A 110 7.64 10.45 -15.00
C ASN A 110 6.50 10.11 -14.00
N VAL A 111 6.83 9.28 -13.01
CA VAL A 111 6.01 9.03 -11.80
C VAL A 111 5.60 10.34 -11.11
N ALA A 112 6.46 11.36 -11.14
CA ALA A 112 6.19 12.66 -10.53
C ALA A 112 4.96 13.34 -11.14
N SER A 113 4.90 13.46 -12.46
CA SER A 113 3.75 14.09 -13.12
C SER A 113 2.51 13.21 -13.10
N GLU A 114 2.67 11.90 -13.23
CA GLU A 114 1.54 10.97 -13.38
C GLU A 114 0.86 10.66 -12.04
N TRP A 115 1.64 10.42 -10.97
CA TRP A 115 1.08 9.96 -9.69
C TRP A 115 0.96 11.09 -8.67
N LEU A 116 1.84 12.09 -8.71
CA LEU A 116 1.86 13.19 -7.73
C LEU A 116 1.35 14.52 -8.31
N GLY A 117 1.30 14.66 -9.64
CA GLY A 117 0.89 15.89 -10.31
C GLY A 117 1.71 17.11 -9.89
N SER A 118 1.05 18.25 -9.71
CA SER A 118 1.68 19.52 -9.30
C SER A 118 2.28 19.49 -7.89
N SER A 119 1.92 18.51 -7.05
CA SER A 119 2.49 18.36 -5.70
C SER A 119 3.99 18.01 -5.75
N SER A 120 4.45 17.35 -6.81
CA SER A 120 5.86 16.98 -6.95
C SER A 120 6.80 18.19 -7.00
N GLU A 121 6.40 19.25 -7.71
CA GLU A 121 7.15 20.52 -7.77
C GLU A 121 7.12 21.24 -6.41
N LEU A 122 5.95 21.28 -5.75
CA LEU A 122 5.81 21.89 -4.42
C LEU A 122 6.69 21.20 -3.39
N PHE A 123 6.69 19.87 -3.33
CA PHE A 123 7.54 19.13 -2.40
C PHE A 123 9.03 19.32 -2.68
N SER A 124 9.41 19.36 -3.96
CA SER A 124 10.80 19.59 -4.37
C SER A 124 11.27 21.00 -3.99
N LEU A 125 10.46 22.03 -4.25
CA LEU A 125 10.74 23.43 -3.86
C LEU A 125 10.84 23.60 -2.36
N ASN A 126 10.06 22.83 -1.62
CA ASN A 126 10.08 22.87 -0.17
C ASN A 126 11.18 22.01 0.45
N GLY A 127 12.07 21.37 -0.32
CA GLY A 127 13.25 20.66 0.23
C GLY A 127 13.02 19.20 0.61
N VAL A 128 11.97 18.57 0.09
CA VAL A 128 11.76 17.12 0.23
C VAL A 128 12.62 16.38 -0.77
N ASP A 129 13.78 15.89 -0.33
CA ASP A 129 14.70 15.13 -1.16
C ASP A 129 15.29 13.91 -0.42
N THR A 130 16.21 13.21 -1.08
CA THR A 130 16.85 11.99 -0.54
C THR A 130 17.85 12.25 0.59
N THR A 131 18.09 13.51 0.97
CA THR A 131 19.00 13.88 2.06
C THR A 131 18.32 13.89 3.43
N LEU A 132 17.00 13.77 3.47
CA LEU A 132 16.22 13.62 4.69
C LEU A 132 16.61 12.34 5.45
N THR A 133 16.61 12.44 6.77
CA THR A 133 16.90 11.33 7.67
C THR A 133 15.72 11.07 8.58
N TYR A 134 15.25 9.82 8.56
CA TYR A 134 14.21 9.33 9.45
C TYR A 134 14.61 9.45 10.93
N VAL A 135 13.69 9.99 11.72
CA VAL A 135 13.83 10.15 13.18
C VAL A 135 12.97 9.11 13.90
N CYS A 136 11.65 9.17 13.70
CA CYS A 136 10.71 8.28 14.36
C CYS A 136 9.37 8.21 13.62
N ARG A 137 8.56 7.24 14.02
CA ARG A 137 7.17 7.05 13.60
C ARG A 137 6.28 7.04 14.83
N CYS A 138 5.18 7.78 14.76
CA CYS A 138 4.08 7.67 15.70
C CYS A 138 2.83 7.18 14.97
N GLU A 139 2.05 6.36 15.66
CA GLU A 139 0.83 5.78 15.11
C GLU A 139 -0.32 6.03 16.09
N TYR A 140 -1.42 6.56 15.56
CA TYR A 140 -2.62 6.88 16.32
C TYR A 140 -3.82 6.19 15.69
N ILE A 141 -4.60 5.49 16.51
CA ILE A 141 -5.95 5.10 16.14
C ILE A 141 -6.86 6.25 16.52
N ILE A 142 -7.56 6.80 15.55
CA ILE A 142 -8.46 7.94 15.73
C ILE A 142 -9.89 7.43 15.52
N GLU A 143 -10.76 7.70 16.49
CA GLU A 143 -12.18 7.34 16.43
C GLU A 143 -12.97 8.34 15.55
N CYS A 144 -12.51 8.54 14.32
CA CYS A 144 -13.21 9.27 13.27
C CYS A 144 -13.06 8.62 11.88
N ASN A 145 -13.98 8.94 10.99
CA ASN A 145 -13.82 8.67 9.56
C ASN A 145 -12.58 9.43 9.03
N TRP A 146 -11.75 8.78 8.22
CA TRP A 146 -10.53 9.40 7.65
C TRP A 146 -10.79 10.74 6.94
N LYS A 147 -11.97 10.94 6.35
CA LYS A 147 -12.33 12.22 5.71
C LYS A 147 -12.47 13.37 6.71
N VAL A 148 -12.96 13.09 7.91
CA VAL A 148 -13.08 14.10 8.98
C VAL A 148 -11.69 14.61 9.36
N PHE A 149 -10.70 13.71 9.43
CA PHE A 149 -9.33 14.11 9.69
C PHE A 149 -8.71 14.91 8.53
N CYS A 150 -8.98 14.53 7.27
CA CYS A 150 -8.57 15.32 6.12
C CYS A 150 -9.20 16.72 6.12
N ASP A 151 -10.49 16.84 6.46
CA ASP A 151 -11.19 18.12 6.54
C ASP A 151 -10.56 19.01 7.63
N ASN A 152 -10.17 18.43 8.78
CA ASN A 152 -9.46 19.16 9.83
C ASN A 152 -8.11 19.72 9.34
N TYR A 153 -7.32 18.90 8.64
CA TYR A 153 -6.02 19.31 8.12
C TYR A 153 -6.13 20.35 6.98
N LEU A 154 -7.18 20.28 6.17
CA LEU A 154 -7.38 21.09 4.96
C LEU A 154 -8.30 22.30 5.18
N ASP A 155 -8.61 22.67 6.42
CA ASP A 155 -9.51 23.79 6.73
C ASP A 155 -8.86 25.18 6.59
N GLY A 156 -7.61 25.23 6.11
CA GLY A 156 -6.85 26.47 5.95
C GLY A 156 -6.43 27.11 7.27
N GLY A 157 -6.39 26.35 8.36
CA GLY A 157 -6.03 26.82 9.69
C GLY A 157 -7.18 27.52 10.43
N TYR A 158 -8.42 27.37 9.98
CA TYR A 158 -9.59 28.00 10.59
C TYR A 158 -9.76 27.62 12.07
N HIS A 159 -9.50 26.36 12.43
CA HIS A 159 -9.59 25.90 13.83
C HIS A 159 -8.43 26.40 14.72
N VAL A 160 -7.29 26.79 14.14
CA VAL A 160 -6.04 27.08 14.88
C VAL A 160 -6.21 28.12 15.99
N PRO A 161 -6.85 29.28 15.76
CA PRO A 161 -7.03 30.29 16.81
C PRO A 161 -7.89 29.81 17.99
N PHE A 162 -8.77 28.84 17.76
CA PHE A 162 -9.75 28.37 18.73
C PHE A 162 -9.26 27.12 19.48
N ALA A 163 -8.55 26.23 18.79
CA ALA A 163 -8.11 24.95 19.31
C ALA A 163 -6.66 24.95 19.80
N HIS A 164 -5.74 25.62 19.08
CA HIS A 164 -4.32 25.56 19.35
C HIS A 164 -3.79 26.87 19.94
N LYS A 165 -4.23 27.21 21.16
CA LYS A 165 -3.83 28.47 21.83
C LYS A 165 -2.31 28.64 21.98
N GLY A 166 -1.55 27.54 22.04
CA GLY A 166 -0.08 27.57 22.05
C GLY A 166 0.52 27.87 20.68
N LEU A 167 0.02 27.21 19.63
CA LEU A 167 0.46 27.38 18.24
C LEU A 167 0.11 28.78 17.71
N ALA A 168 -1.11 29.26 18.00
CA ALA A 168 -1.61 30.58 17.63
C ALA A 168 -0.82 31.74 18.26
N SER A 169 -0.10 31.49 19.36
CA SER A 169 0.75 32.50 20.01
C SER A 169 2.15 32.62 19.39
N GLY A 170 2.58 31.62 18.61
CA GLY A 170 3.92 31.52 18.03
C GLY A 170 3.97 31.58 16.50
N LEU A 171 2.84 31.40 15.80
CA LEU A 171 2.76 31.49 14.35
C LEU A 171 2.15 32.81 13.87
N SER A 172 2.87 33.55 13.04
CA SER A 172 2.26 34.43 12.04
C SER A 172 1.98 33.57 10.81
N LEU A 173 0.69 33.33 10.53
CA LEU A 173 0.25 32.51 9.39
C LEU A 173 0.79 33.07 8.06
N ASP A 174 0.89 34.39 7.95
CA ASP A 174 1.45 35.12 6.81
C ASP A 174 2.94 34.82 6.51
N SER A 175 3.73 34.38 7.50
CA SER A 175 5.19 34.24 7.37
C SER A 175 5.75 32.89 7.79
N TYR A 176 4.90 31.92 8.14
CA TYR A 176 5.36 30.63 8.62
C TYR A 176 5.95 29.79 7.47
N THR A 177 7.20 29.37 7.62
CA THR A 177 7.88 28.51 6.67
C THR A 177 8.56 27.36 7.40
N CYS A 178 8.28 26.12 6.97
CA CYS A 178 8.81 24.91 7.59
C CYS A 178 9.97 24.36 6.74
N PHE A 179 11.18 24.88 6.95
CA PHE A 179 12.35 24.53 6.11
C PHE A 179 13.25 23.40 6.65
N TYR A 180 12.98 22.89 7.87
CA TYR A 180 13.97 22.07 8.60
C TYR A 180 13.45 20.75 9.18
N PHE A 181 12.14 20.63 9.36
CA PHE A 181 11.51 19.46 9.94
C PHE A 181 10.35 19.04 9.05
N TYR A 182 10.52 17.91 8.37
CA TYR A 182 9.54 17.41 7.42
C TYR A 182 8.71 16.35 8.10
N VAL A 183 7.43 16.47 7.86
CA VAL A 183 6.44 15.54 8.37
C VAL A 183 5.75 14.92 7.19
N SER A 184 5.80 13.59 7.10
CA SER A 184 4.95 12.86 6.19
C SER A 184 3.78 12.22 6.94
N PHE A 185 2.58 12.45 6.43
CA PHE A 185 1.35 11.91 6.98
C PHE A 185 0.86 10.77 6.08
N ARG A 186 0.51 9.63 6.69
CA ARG A 186 -0.20 8.55 6.01
C ARG A 186 -1.49 8.25 6.77
N LEU A 187 -2.60 8.33 6.04
CA LEU A 187 -3.92 8.00 6.56
C LEU A 187 -4.36 6.67 5.99
N TYR A 188 -4.64 5.73 6.88
CA TYR A 188 -5.18 4.43 6.52
C TYR A 188 -6.64 4.38 6.93
N LYS A 189 -7.50 4.04 5.97
CA LYS A 189 -8.86 3.62 6.26
C LYS A 189 -8.79 2.28 6.99
N VAL A 190 -9.33 2.23 8.20
CA VAL A 190 -9.58 0.97 8.92
C VAL A 190 -10.90 0.40 8.40
N ASN A 191 -11.14 -0.90 8.51
CA ASN A 191 -12.38 -1.55 8.04
C ASN A 191 -13.68 -1.03 8.69
N ASP A 192 -13.57 -0.09 9.63
CA ASP A 192 -14.65 0.63 10.29
C ASP A 192 -14.85 2.02 9.65
N SER A 193 -16.09 2.41 9.39
CA SER A 193 -16.40 3.70 8.76
C SER A 193 -16.17 4.89 9.69
N SER A 194 -16.08 4.69 11.00
CA SER A 194 -15.83 5.73 12.02
C SER A 194 -14.47 5.62 12.69
N LYS A 195 -13.53 4.85 12.12
CA LYS A 195 -12.14 4.81 12.61
C LYS A 195 -11.13 4.94 11.48
N CYS A 196 -10.01 5.58 11.78
CA CYS A 196 -8.86 5.61 10.89
C CYS A 196 -7.56 5.47 11.68
N MET A 197 -6.51 5.05 10.99
CA MET A 197 -5.16 5.01 11.55
C MET A 197 -4.35 6.12 10.91
N HIS A 198 -3.84 7.00 11.75
CA HIS A 198 -2.95 8.08 11.36
C HIS A 198 -1.51 7.67 11.69
N VAL A 199 -0.67 7.61 10.66
CA VAL A 199 0.76 7.34 10.80
C VAL A 199 1.51 8.60 10.45
N TRP A 200 2.37 9.00 11.35
CA TRP A 200 3.19 10.19 11.27
C TRP A 200 4.66 9.78 11.29
N ASP A 201 5.40 10.16 10.25
CA ASP A 201 6.86 10.02 10.22
C ASP A 201 7.50 11.39 10.34
N ALA A 202 8.46 11.50 11.26
CA ALA A 202 9.32 12.65 11.42
C ALA A 202 10.63 12.42 10.67
N ASP A 203 10.92 13.29 9.71
CA ASP A 203 12.16 13.31 8.94
C ASP A 203 12.86 14.66 9.12
N ILE A 204 14.17 14.63 9.29
CA ILE A 204 14.97 15.83 9.53
C ILE A 204 16.08 15.97 8.51
N ASN A 205 16.44 17.21 8.20
CA ASN A 205 17.63 17.50 7.42
C ASN A 205 18.88 16.92 8.09
N ARG A 206 19.76 16.32 7.29
CA ARG A 206 20.99 15.65 7.77
C ARG A 206 21.84 16.50 8.71
N GLY A 207 21.87 17.82 8.51
CA GLY A 207 22.65 18.75 9.33
C GLY A 207 22.15 18.93 10.78
N LEU A 208 20.91 18.55 11.07
CA LEU A 208 20.30 18.67 12.41
C LEU A 208 20.13 17.33 13.12
N LYS A 209 20.57 16.22 12.50
CA LYS A 209 20.39 14.86 13.02
C LYS A 209 20.93 14.67 14.44
N ASP A 210 22.03 15.34 14.77
CA ASP A 210 22.71 15.20 16.06
C ASP A 210 22.20 16.20 17.13
N ASP A 211 21.31 17.14 16.76
CA ASP A 211 20.70 18.07 17.70
C ASP A 211 19.50 17.44 18.42
N LYS A 212 19.80 16.65 19.44
CA LYS A 212 18.79 15.95 20.25
C LYS A 212 17.80 16.90 20.92
N ALA A 213 18.26 18.06 21.38
CA ALA A 213 17.42 19.01 22.09
C ALA A 213 16.39 19.67 21.16
N PHE A 214 16.79 19.96 19.92
CA PHE A 214 15.89 20.40 18.87
C PHE A 214 14.86 19.30 18.55
N ILE A 215 15.31 18.08 18.28
CA ILE A 215 14.44 16.94 17.96
C ILE A 215 13.40 16.72 19.06
N GLU A 216 13.82 16.58 20.31
CA GLU A 216 12.91 16.32 21.44
C GLU A 216 11.84 17.41 21.59
N ARG A 217 12.23 18.68 21.44
CA ARG A 217 11.28 19.80 21.51
C ARG A 217 10.29 19.77 20.35
N SER A 218 10.78 19.58 19.12
CA SER A 218 9.94 19.52 17.92
C SER A 218 8.96 18.36 17.97
N LEU A 219 9.37 17.18 18.45
CA LEU A 219 8.49 16.04 18.63
C LEU A 219 7.42 16.33 19.70
N ALA A 220 7.78 16.91 20.83
CA ALA A 220 6.84 17.23 21.92
C ALA A 220 5.80 18.29 21.52
N ASP A 221 6.23 19.34 20.81
CA ASP A 221 5.31 20.37 20.30
C ASP A 221 4.37 19.78 19.25
N SER A 222 4.88 18.90 18.36
CA SER A 222 4.07 18.20 17.37
C SER A 222 3.04 17.29 18.04
N GLU A 223 3.44 16.47 19.02
CA GLU A 223 2.54 15.56 19.73
C GLU A 223 1.37 16.30 20.37
N LYS A 224 1.64 17.47 20.97
CA LYS A 224 0.59 18.29 21.57
C LYS A 224 -0.46 18.72 20.54
N VAL A 225 -0.03 19.22 19.38
CA VAL A 225 -0.93 19.64 18.30
C VAL A 225 -1.74 18.44 17.78
N HIS A 226 -1.09 17.30 17.53
CA HIS A 226 -1.77 16.08 17.08
C HIS A 226 -2.86 15.63 18.06
N MET A 227 -2.58 15.66 19.37
CA MET A 227 -3.57 15.28 20.39
C MET A 227 -4.74 16.26 20.46
N GLU A 228 -4.52 17.54 20.15
CA GLU A 228 -5.58 18.54 20.03
C GLU A 228 -6.44 18.26 18.79
N ASP A 229 -5.83 17.97 17.63
CA ASP A 229 -6.51 17.60 16.38
C ASP A 229 -7.34 16.32 16.48
N ILE A 230 -6.77 15.28 17.11
CA ILE A 230 -7.46 14.01 17.35
C ILE A 230 -8.75 14.25 18.13
N ARG A 231 -8.69 15.05 19.20
CA ARG A 231 -9.86 15.37 20.02
C ARG A 231 -10.94 16.12 19.24
N LEU A 232 -10.54 17.04 18.36
CA LEU A 232 -11.48 17.74 17.47
C LEU A 232 -12.16 16.75 16.52
N CYS A 233 -11.39 15.91 15.84
CA CYS A 233 -11.89 14.96 14.87
C CYS A 233 -12.88 13.95 15.50
N GLU A 234 -12.56 13.40 16.68
CA GLU A 234 -13.45 12.51 17.40
C GLU A 234 -14.72 13.21 17.90
N GLY A 235 -14.61 14.48 18.30
CA GLY A 235 -15.75 15.31 18.66
C GLY A 235 -16.70 15.54 17.48
N VAL A 236 -16.14 15.86 16.31
CA VAL A 236 -16.89 16.04 15.06
C VAL A 236 -17.57 14.74 14.64
N GLN A 237 -16.84 13.60 14.68
CA GLN A 237 -17.42 12.29 14.35
C GLN A 237 -18.66 11.99 15.20
N LYS A 238 -18.59 12.18 16.52
CA LYS A 238 -19.73 12.00 17.43
C LYS A 238 -20.90 12.93 17.11
N GLY A 239 -20.61 14.17 16.69
CA GLY A 239 -21.63 15.13 16.28
C GLY A 239 -22.35 14.72 14.99
N ILE A 240 -21.61 14.22 14.00
CA ILE A 240 -22.14 13.78 12.70
C ILE A 240 -23.04 12.54 12.84
N GLU A 241 -22.78 11.69 13.83
CA GLU A 241 -23.61 10.50 14.12
C GLU A 241 -24.97 10.84 14.75
N SER A 242 -25.19 12.09 15.16
CA SER A 242 -26.49 12.54 15.65
C SER A 242 -27.53 12.55 14.53
N PRO A 243 -28.74 12.00 14.73
CA PRO A 243 -29.83 12.10 13.76
C PRO A 243 -30.28 13.54 13.44
N ALA A 244 -29.89 14.50 14.28
CA ALA A 244 -30.18 15.91 14.08
C ALA A 244 -29.17 16.60 13.13
N TYR A 245 -28.03 15.98 12.85
CA TYR A 245 -27.05 16.49 11.90
C TYR A 245 -27.50 16.21 10.47
N SER A 246 -27.31 17.19 9.58
CA SER A 246 -27.61 17.07 8.15
C SER A 246 -26.37 17.29 7.30
N THR A 247 -25.91 18.54 7.19
CA THR A 247 -24.74 18.95 6.40
C THR A 247 -24.09 20.20 7.00
N GLY A 248 -22.76 20.24 7.04
CA GLY A 248 -22.00 21.46 7.34
C GLY A 248 -21.90 22.41 6.15
N SER A 249 -21.68 23.70 6.42
CA SER A 249 -21.34 24.71 5.41
C SER A 249 -19.84 25.00 5.44
N ILE A 250 -19.19 24.97 4.27
CA ILE A 250 -17.75 25.25 4.15
C ILE A 250 -17.54 26.76 4.05
N HIS A 251 -16.69 27.31 4.90
CA HIS A 251 -16.32 28.72 4.88
C HIS A 251 -15.04 28.91 4.06
N TRP A 252 -15.16 29.31 2.80
CA TRP A 252 -14.01 29.47 1.88
C TRP A 252 -13.16 30.73 2.14
N ASN A 253 -13.70 31.70 2.87
CA ASN A 253 -13.03 32.95 3.21
C ASN A 253 -12.50 32.90 4.64
N CYS A 254 -11.37 32.23 4.84
CA CYS A 254 -10.54 32.45 6.02
C CYS A 254 -9.35 33.30 5.58
N PRO A 255 -9.08 34.46 6.19
CA PRO A 255 -7.89 35.24 5.86
C PRO A 255 -6.69 34.45 6.36
N GLY A 256 -5.90 33.94 5.41
CA GLY A 256 -4.52 33.51 5.65
C GLY A 256 -3.66 34.71 5.99
#